data_AF-A0A7C7X5E4-F1
#
_entry.id   AF-A0A7C7X5E4-F1
#
_cell.length_a   1.000
_cell.length_b   1.000
_cell.length_c   1.000
_cell.angle_alpha   90.00
_cell.angle_beta   90.00
_cell.angle_gamma   90.00
#
_symmetry.space_group_name_H-M   'P 1'
#
loop_
_entity.id
_entity.type
_entity.pdbx_description
1 polymer ?
#
loop_
_entity_poly.entity_id
_entity_poly.type
_entity_poly.pdbx_seq_one_letter_code
_entity_poly.pdbx_strand_id
1 'polypeptide(L)'
;MEYKAELNLMRNQNVDITNFEEKMDAFKKGFAYNYDLASRKFKTAIDEIDKTISHLQKTKDALLSSDNNYRLANNKADDLTIKKLTHGNPTMKAKFDQGNERS
;
A
#
# COMPACT_ATOMS: atom_id res chain seq x y z
N MET A 1 0.19 75.61 -11.99
CA MET A 1 -0.35 74.33 -12.52
C MET A 1 0.47 73.13 -12.06
N GLU A 2 1.78 73.29 -11.83
CA GLU A 2 2.70 72.23 -11.38
C GLU A 2 2.24 71.49 -10.11
N TYR A 3 1.80 72.20 -9.07
CA TYR A 3 1.36 71.59 -7.81
C TYR A 3 0.15 70.63 -7.96
N LYS A 4 -0.76 70.91 -8.91
CA LYS A 4 -1.88 70.00 -9.23
C LYS A 4 -1.41 68.77 -10.02
N ALA A 5 -0.39 68.92 -10.86
CA ALA A 5 0.19 67.81 -11.62
C ALA A 5 0.94 66.85 -10.69
N GLU A 6 1.69 67.39 -9.73
CA GLU A 6 2.44 66.63 -8.73
C GLU A 6 1.53 65.84 -7.77
N LEU A 7 0.42 66.46 -7.30
CA LEU A 7 -0.60 65.78 -6.51
C LEU A 7 -1.31 64.65 -7.28
N ASN A 8 -1.56 64.83 -8.58
CA ASN A 8 -2.15 63.79 -9.42
C ASN A 8 -1.17 62.64 -9.67
N LEU A 9 0.12 62.94 -9.84
CA LEU A 9 1.18 61.93 -9.96
C LEU A 9 1.26 61.07 -8.69
N MET A 10 1.29 61.71 -7.51
CA MET A 10 1.30 61.01 -6.21
C MET A 10 0.04 60.15 -6.01
N ARG A 11 -1.15 60.64 -6.40
CA ARG A 11 -2.38 59.86 -6.34
C ARG A 11 -2.36 58.65 -7.26
N ASN A 12 -1.89 58.81 -8.50
CA ASN A 12 -1.79 57.70 -9.45
C ASN A 12 -0.79 56.63 -8.96
N GLN A 13 0.35 57.05 -8.42
CA GLN A 13 1.32 56.12 -7.81
C GLN A 13 0.73 55.34 -6.63
N ASN A 14 -0.04 56.00 -5.76
CA ASN A 14 -0.73 55.31 -4.65
C ASN A 14 -1.75 54.28 -5.16
N VAL A 15 -2.51 54.60 -6.22
CA VAL A 15 -3.46 53.66 -6.84
C VAL A 15 -2.75 52.45 -7.44
N ASP A 16 -1.59 52.64 -8.09
CA ASP A 16 -0.80 51.53 -8.62
C ASP A 16 -0.24 50.62 -7.53
N ILE A 17 0.19 51.18 -6.40
CA ILE A 17 0.64 50.41 -5.23
C ILE A 17 -0.51 49.58 -4.67
N THR A 18 -1.68 50.17 -4.45
CA THR A 18 -2.85 49.44 -3.96
C THR A 18 -3.28 48.32 -4.90
N ASN A 19 -3.33 48.57 -6.22
CA ASN A 19 -3.64 47.55 -7.21
C ASN A 19 -2.63 46.41 -7.21
N PHE A 20 -1.34 46.71 -6.99
CA PHE A 20 -0.30 45.70 -6.88
C PHE A 20 -0.47 44.86 -5.61
N GLU A 21 -0.71 45.49 -4.46
CA GLU A 21 -0.95 44.81 -3.18
C GLU A 21 -2.14 43.85 -3.27
N GLU A 22 -3.26 44.29 -3.86
CA GLU A 22 -4.44 43.45 -4.06
C GLU A 22 -4.16 42.22 -4.93
N LYS A 23 -3.42 42.39 -6.04
CA LYS A 23 -3.01 41.28 -6.91
C LYS A 23 -2.08 40.32 -6.19
N MET A 24 -1.16 40.83 -5.39
CA MET A 24 -0.24 40.02 -4.60
C MET A 24 -1.00 39.20 -3.55
N ASP A 25 -1.98 39.80 -2.89
CA ASP A 25 -2.81 39.13 -1.90
C ASP A 25 -3.69 38.04 -2.52
N ALA A 26 -4.30 38.32 -3.69
CA ALA A 26 -5.05 37.34 -4.46
C ALA A 26 -4.16 36.15 -4.87
N PHE A 27 -2.94 36.44 -5.35
CA PHE A 27 -1.96 35.41 -5.69
C PHE A 27 -1.58 34.56 -4.49
N LYS A 28 -1.22 35.18 -3.36
CA LYS A 28 -0.84 34.47 -2.13
C LYS A 28 -1.96 33.55 -1.63
N LYS A 29 -3.20 34.04 -1.61
CA LYS A 29 -4.38 33.24 -1.20
C LYS A 29 -4.61 32.06 -2.13
N GLY A 30 -4.60 32.28 -3.44
CA GLY A 30 -4.78 31.22 -4.43
C GLY A 30 -3.64 30.18 -4.38
N PHE A 31 -2.40 30.64 -4.23
CA PHE A 31 -1.23 29.78 -4.10
C PHE A 31 -1.30 28.93 -2.83
N ALA A 32 -1.57 29.54 -1.67
CA ALA A 32 -1.65 28.83 -0.40
C ALA A 32 -2.74 27.75 -0.42
N TYR A 33 -3.91 28.06 -0.99
CA TYR A 33 -5.00 27.09 -1.14
C TYR A 33 -4.60 25.90 -2.03
N ASN A 34 -4.02 26.18 -3.20
CA ASN A 34 -3.60 25.12 -4.13
C ASN A 34 -2.48 24.26 -3.54
N TYR A 35 -1.54 24.89 -2.84
CA TYR A 35 -0.45 24.20 -2.15
C TYR A 35 -0.97 23.27 -1.04
N ASP A 36 -1.85 23.77 -0.18
CA ASP A 36 -2.49 22.98 0.88
C ASP A 36 -3.27 21.79 0.31
N LEU A 37 -4.06 22.02 -0.75
CA LEU A 37 -4.81 20.96 -1.41
C LEU A 37 -3.88 19.89 -2.02
N ALA A 38 -2.82 20.31 -2.72
CA ALA A 38 -1.84 19.40 -3.29
C ALA A 38 -1.10 18.60 -2.21
N SER A 39 -0.69 19.26 -1.12
CA SER A 39 -0.03 18.64 0.03
C SER A 39 -0.91 17.56 0.69
N ARG A 40 -2.19 17.85 0.92
CA ARG A 40 -3.15 16.87 1.42
C ARG A 40 -3.30 15.67 0.50
N LYS A 41 -3.49 15.90 -0.81
CA LYS A 41 -3.62 14.83 -1.80
C LYS A 41 -2.35 13.96 -1.86
N PHE A 42 -1.19 14.58 -1.80
CA PHE A 42 0.09 13.88 -1.75
C PHE A 42 0.18 12.99 -0.52
N LYS A 43 -0.12 13.53 0.67
CA LYS A 43 -0.13 12.74 1.91
C LYS A 43 -1.10 11.57 1.84
N THR A 44 -2.33 11.78 1.38
CA THR A 44 -3.31 10.70 1.22
C THR A 44 -2.81 9.62 0.26
N ALA A 45 -2.16 9.99 -0.85
CA ALA A 45 -1.60 9.02 -1.78
C ALA A 45 -0.48 8.18 -1.14
N ILE A 46 0.40 8.80 -0.34
CA ILE A 46 1.43 8.09 0.42
C ILE A 46 0.79 7.12 1.42
N ASP A 47 -0.23 7.57 2.17
CA ASP A 47 -0.92 6.71 3.14
C ASP A 47 -1.57 5.48 2.48
N GLU A 48 -2.13 5.62 1.26
CA GLU A 48 -2.70 4.49 0.51
C GLU A 48 -1.62 3.55 -0.05
N ILE A 49 -0.44 4.07 -0.43
CA ILE A 49 0.71 3.25 -0.84
C ILE A 49 1.18 2.39 0.34
N ASP A 50 1.32 2.98 1.53
CA ASP A 50 1.76 2.27 2.73
C ASP A 50 0.77 1.17 3.15
N LYS A 51 -0.55 1.44 3.05
CA LYS A 51 -1.58 0.41 3.26
C LYS A 51 -1.42 -0.74 2.27
N THR A 52 -1.20 -0.43 0.99
CA THR A 52 -1.02 -1.44 -0.05
C THR A 52 0.21 -2.30 0.21
N ILE A 53 1.33 -1.69 0.61
CA ILE A 53 2.55 -2.43 1.01
C ILE A 53 2.24 -3.36 2.19
N SER A 54 1.52 -2.88 3.21
CA SER A 54 1.11 -3.70 4.36
C SER A 54 0.27 -4.92 3.92
N HIS A 55 -0.67 -4.73 2.99
CA HIS A 55 -1.46 -5.83 2.44
C HIS A 55 -0.59 -6.84 1.69
N LEU A 56 0.32 -6.38 0.82
CA LEU A 56 1.24 -7.26 0.09
C LEU A 56 2.16 -8.05 1.02
N GLN A 57 2.64 -7.43 2.11
CA GLN A 57 3.44 -8.09 3.14
C GLN A 57 2.66 -9.24 3.79
N LYS A 58 1.42 -8.99 4.21
CA LYS A 58 0.53 -10.01 4.81
C LYS A 58 0.24 -11.15 3.83
N THR A 59 -0.01 -10.85 2.57
CA THR A 59 -0.22 -11.87 1.52
C THR A 59 1.02 -12.72 1.34
N LYS A 60 2.21 -12.12 1.30
CA LYS A 60 3.49 -12.84 1.23
C LYS A 60 3.66 -13.78 2.43
N ASP A 61 3.41 -13.31 3.64
CA ASP A 61 3.55 -14.13 4.85
C ASP A 61 2.58 -15.32 4.86
N ALA A 62 1.34 -15.11 4.40
CA ALA A 62 0.36 -16.17 4.24
C ALA A 62 0.81 -17.23 3.20
N LEU A 63 1.40 -16.80 2.08
CA LEU A 63 1.94 -17.71 1.07
C LEU A 63 3.11 -18.54 1.60
N LEU A 64 4.06 -17.91 2.30
CA LEU A 64 5.18 -18.62 2.93
C LEU A 64 4.71 -19.63 3.99
N SER A 65 3.70 -19.26 4.78
CA SER A 65 3.07 -20.19 5.73
C SER A 65 2.38 -21.36 5.02
N SER A 66 1.71 -21.10 3.91
CA SER A 66 1.09 -22.14 3.07
C SER A 66 2.12 -23.12 2.53
N ASP A 67 3.24 -22.63 2.00
CA ASP A 67 4.35 -23.47 1.53
C ASP A 67 4.90 -24.37 2.65
N ASN A 68 5.10 -23.82 3.85
CA ASN A 68 5.49 -24.60 5.01
C ASN A 68 4.45 -25.68 5.37
N ASN A 69 3.15 -25.39 5.25
CA ASN A 69 2.09 -26.37 5.46
C ASN A 69 2.12 -27.49 4.42
N TYR A 70 2.34 -27.16 3.14
CA TYR A 70 2.53 -28.16 2.09
C TYR A 70 3.72 -29.08 2.38
N ARG A 71 4.85 -28.51 2.81
CA ARG A 71 6.02 -29.29 3.22
C ARG A 71 5.69 -30.24 4.39
N LEU A 72 4.99 -29.76 5.41
CA LEU A 72 4.58 -30.59 6.55
C LEU A 72 3.58 -31.68 6.13
N ALA A 73 2.67 -31.38 5.21
CA ALA A 73 1.72 -32.35 4.67
C ALA A 73 2.42 -33.43 3.84
N ASN A 74 3.37 -33.07 2.99
CA ASN A 74 4.20 -34.02 2.23
C ASN A 74 5.01 -34.90 3.17
N ASN A 75 5.70 -34.31 4.16
CA ASN A 75 6.44 -35.10 5.15
C ASN A 75 5.54 -36.10 5.89
N LYS A 76 4.30 -35.71 6.24
CA LYS A 76 3.32 -36.63 6.86
C LYS A 76 2.84 -37.71 5.90
N ALA A 77 2.66 -37.40 4.62
CA ALA A 77 2.28 -38.35 3.58
C ALA A 77 3.40 -39.37 3.32
N ASP A 78 4.65 -38.91 3.25
CA ASP A 78 5.84 -39.77 3.13
C ASP A 78 6.01 -40.67 4.37
N ASP A 79 5.65 -40.16 5.55
CA ASP A 79 5.67 -40.91 6.80
C ASP A 79 4.59 -42.02 6.89
N LEU A 80 3.60 -42.04 5.97
CA LEU A 80 2.59 -43.11 5.85
C LEU A 80 3.19 -44.33 5.16
N THR A 81 4.10 -45.01 5.84
CA THR A 81 4.55 -46.33 5.43
C THR A 81 3.39 -47.34 5.52
N ILE A 82 3.37 -48.37 4.65
CA ILE A 82 2.41 -49.49 4.73
C ILE A 82 2.35 -50.05 6.16
N LYS A 83 3.50 -50.13 6.83
CA LYS A 83 3.63 -50.57 8.23
C LYS A 83 2.85 -49.70 9.23
N LYS A 84 2.79 -48.37 9.03
CA LYS A 84 1.92 -47.47 9.83
C LYS A 84 0.45 -47.61 9.44
N LEU A 85 0.14 -47.69 8.15
CA LEU A 85 -1.24 -47.81 7.64
C LEU A 85 -1.94 -49.11 8.09
N THR A 86 -1.17 -50.19 8.30
CA THR A 86 -1.70 -51.48 8.74
C THR A 86 -1.48 -51.73 10.24
N HIS A 87 -0.98 -50.75 10.99
CA HIS A 87 -0.70 -50.91 12.42
C HIS A 87 -1.99 -51.19 13.20
N GLY A 88 -2.01 -52.26 14.00
CA GLY A 88 -3.20 -52.69 14.74
C GLY A 88 -4.35 -53.27 13.89
N ASN A 89 -4.17 -53.40 12.57
CA ASN A 89 -5.16 -53.96 11.65
C ASN A 89 -4.61 -55.20 10.93
N PRO A 90 -4.74 -56.40 11.54
CA PRO A 90 -4.17 -57.63 10.98
C PRO A 90 -4.75 -58.01 9.61
N THR A 91 -6.02 -57.69 9.36
CA THR A 91 -6.70 -57.97 8.07
C THR A 91 -6.11 -57.18 6.92
N MET A 92 -5.87 -55.87 7.11
CA MET A 92 -5.27 -55.04 6.07
C MET A 92 -3.80 -55.37 5.88
N LYS A 93 -3.06 -55.69 6.95
CA LYS A 93 -1.68 -56.17 6.85
C LYS A 93 -1.58 -57.41 5.94
N ALA A 94 -2.42 -58.42 6.17
CA ALA A 94 -2.42 -59.65 5.38
C ALA A 94 -2.76 -59.41 3.89
N LYS A 95 -3.70 -58.49 3.60
CA LYS A 95 -4.04 -58.12 2.20
C LYS A 95 -2.90 -57.43 1.48
N PHE A 96 -2.18 -56.52 2.14
CA PHE A 96 -1.02 -55.84 1.56
C PHE A 96 0.17 -56.80 1.38
N ASP A 97 0.44 -57.66 2.36
CA ASP A 97 1.51 -58.67 2.29
C ASP A 97 1.27 -59.65 1.11
N GLN A 98 0.02 -60.12 0.91
CA GLN A 98 -0.34 -60.96 -0.26
C GLN A 98 -0.23 -60.25 -1.61
N GLY A 99 -0.49 -58.93 -1.65
CA GLY A 99 -0.38 -58.14 -2.88
C GLY A 99 1.08 -57.98 -3.33
N ASN A 100 2.00 -57.80 -2.37
CA ASN A 100 3.43 -57.66 -2.64
C ASN A 100 4.10 -58.98 -3.07
N GLU A 101 3.64 -60.14 -2.58
CA GLU A 101 4.19 -61.44 -3.00
C GLU A 101 3.82 -61.84 -4.45
N ARG A 102 2.86 -61.13 -5.06
CA ARG A 102 2.37 -61.38 -6.43
C ARG A 102 2.94 -60.42 -7.48
N SER A 103 3.75 -59.44 -7.08
CA SER A 103 4.42 -58.47 -7.96
C SER A 103 5.91 -58.79 -8.06
#